data_AF-A0A1I1L567-F1
#
_entry.id   AF-A0A1I1L567-F1
#
_cell.length_a   1.000
_cell.length_b   1.000
_cell.length_c   1.000
_cell.angle_alpha   90.00
_cell.angle_beta   90.00
_cell.angle_gamma   90.00
#
_symmetry.space_group_name_H-M   'P 1'
#
loop_
_entity.id
_entity.type
_entity.pdbx_description
1 polymer ?
#
loop_
_entity_poly.entity_id
_entity_poly.type
_entity_poly.pdbx_seq_one_letter_code
_entity_poly.pdbx_strand_id
1 'polypeptide(L)'
;MNFLNAFVVLFSLGIIVLQVFGIIKATKQDYASTFVTMYRGFSVATLLKEQKPEDERIKKLVILNSSVNILLIAALVTLYFSQDVTGDHVLVIALGTLLINFLTQKLVDWRIKKIVKESEEFQNL
;
A
#
# COMPACT_ATOMS: atom_id res chain seq x y z
N MET A 1 12.34 -2.40 -28.47
CA MET A 1 11.50 -2.44 -27.25
C MET A 1 10.38 -1.44 -27.44
N ASN A 2 9.11 -1.86 -27.49
CA ASN A 2 7.98 -0.98 -27.80
C ASN A 2 7.84 0.11 -26.72
N PHE A 3 7.47 1.34 -27.10
CA PHE A 3 7.27 2.48 -26.19
C PHE A 3 6.38 2.11 -24.99
N LEU A 4 5.32 1.35 -25.24
CA LEU A 4 4.41 0.84 -24.21
C LEU A 4 5.12 -0.02 -23.14
N ASN A 5 6.06 -0.88 -23.54
CA ASN A 5 6.79 -1.75 -22.61
C ASN A 5 7.73 -0.94 -21.72
N ALA A 6 8.40 0.08 -22.29
CA ALA A 6 9.25 0.98 -21.52
C ALA A 6 8.41 1.79 -20.51
N PHE A 7 7.24 2.27 -20.93
CA PHE A 7 6.31 2.97 -20.05
C PHE A 7 5.84 2.10 -18.87
N VAL A 8 5.41 0.86 -19.13
CA VAL A 8 4.97 -0.07 -18.08
C VAL A 8 6.08 -0.30 -17.05
N VAL A 9 7.30 -0.59 -17.51
CA VAL A 9 8.45 -0.83 -16.60
C VAL A 9 8.76 0.41 -15.75
N LEU A 10 8.87 1.59 -16.37
CA LEU A 10 9.20 2.83 -15.65
C LEU A 10 8.10 3.21 -14.66
N PHE A 11 6.83 3.07 -15.04
CA PHE A 11 5.70 3.38 -14.18
C PHE A 11 5.64 2.43 -12.96
N SER A 12 5.80 1.12 -13.19
CA SER A 12 5.85 0.13 -12.11
C SER A 12 7.02 0.39 -11.15
N LEU A 13 8.21 0.71 -11.68
CA LEU A 13 9.36 1.09 -10.85
C LEU A 13 9.06 2.34 -10.02
N GLY A 14 8.42 3.36 -10.60
CA GLY A 14 8.00 4.56 -9.88
C GLY A 14 7.09 4.25 -8.70
N ILE A 15 6.07 3.39 -8.89
CA ILE A 15 5.19 2.98 -7.79
C ILE A 15 5.95 2.19 -6.72
N ILE A 16 6.82 1.26 -7.11
CA ILE A 16 7.63 0.49 -6.16
C ILE A 16 8.50 1.42 -5.31
N VAL A 17 9.14 2.42 -5.92
CA VAL A 17 9.94 3.43 -5.21
C VAL A 17 9.08 4.17 -4.18
N LEU A 18 7.86 4.59 -4.54
CA LEU A 18 6.94 5.23 -3.59
C LEU A 18 6.57 4.32 -2.42
N GLN A 19 6.32 3.03 -2.66
CA GLN A 19 6.05 2.06 -1.60
C GLN A 19 7.26 1.87 -0.67
N VAL A 20 8.47 1.81 -1.23
CA VAL A 20 9.71 1.73 -0.44
C VAL A 20 9.91 2.97 0.43
N PHE A 21 9.65 4.18 -0.10
CA PHE A 21 9.67 5.39 0.72
C PHE A 21 8.63 5.36 1.85
N GLY A 22 7.44 4.82 1.60
CA GLY A 22 6.43 4.59 2.64
C GLY A 22 6.93 3.69 3.77
N ILE A 23 7.62 2.58 3.43
CA ILE A 23 8.25 1.67 4.40
C ILE A 23 9.33 2.37 5.21
N ILE A 24 10.21 3.13 4.56
CA ILE A 24 11.29 3.86 5.23
C ILE A 24 10.70 4.88 6.22
N LYS A 25 9.68 5.62 5.80
CA LYS A 25 9.00 6.60 6.65
C LYS A 25 8.28 5.95 7.83
N ALA A 26 7.60 4.82 7.62
CA ALA A 26 7.00 4.05 8.70
C ALA A 26 8.03 3.48 9.68
N THR A 27 9.20 3.07 9.20
CA THR A 27 10.32 2.60 10.05
C THR A 27 10.85 3.73 10.94
N LYS A 28 10.84 4.96 10.44
CA LYS A 28 11.19 6.18 11.20
C LYS A 28 10.03 6.70 12.07
N GLN A 29 8.93 5.96 12.20
CA GLN A 29 7.70 6.36 12.91
C GLN A 29 7.06 7.67 12.37
N ASP A 30 7.42 8.09 11.15
CA ASP A 30 6.84 9.27 10.50
C ASP A 30 5.56 8.88 9.74
N TYR A 31 4.54 8.44 10.47
CA TYR A 31 3.29 7.96 9.88
C TYR A 31 2.42 9.08 9.29
N ALA A 32 2.67 10.33 9.68
CA ALA A 32 2.01 11.52 9.13
C ALA A 32 2.50 11.86 7.71
N SER A 33 3.63 11.27 7.28
CA SER A 33 4.23 11.52 5.97
C SER A 33 3.26 11.26 4.82
N THR A 34 3.34 12.06 3.76
CA THR A 34 2.57 11.86 2.52
C THR A 34 2.81 10.47 1.91
N PHE A 35 4.03 9.93 2.02
CA PHE A 35 4.35 8.60 1.50
C PHE A 35 3.63 7.46 2.23
N VAL A 36 3.28 7.66 3.51
CA VAL A 36 2.51 6.69 4.31
C VAL A 36 1.01 6.91 4.10
N THR A 37 0.57 8.16 3.97
CA THR A 37 -0.85 8.54 3.93
C THR A 37 -1.47 8.56 2.54
N MET A 38 -0.71 8.64 1.44
CA MET A 38 -1.29 8.74 0.08
C MET A 38 -2.10 7.51 -0.35
N TYR A 39 -1.77 6.34 0.20
CA TYR A 39 -2.46 5.07 -0.10
C TYR A 39 -3.45 4.69 1.01
N ARG A 40 -3.94 5.67 1.78
CA ARG A 40 -4.86 5.49 2.90
C ARG A 40 -6.17 6.22 2.64
N GLY A 41 -7.27 5.69 3.16
CA GLY A 41 -8.54 6.40 3.17
C GLY A 41 -8.40 7.73 3.91
N PHE A 42 -9.14 8.75 3.46
CA PHE A 42 -9.07 10.12 3.98
C PHE A 42 -9.13 10.17 5.52
N SER A 43 -10.06 9.41 6.13
CA SER A 43 -10.19 9.34 7.59
C SER A 43 -8.92 8.85 8.29
N VAL A 44 -8.22 7.84 7.75
CA VAL A 44 -6.99 7.29 8.36
C VAL A 44 -5.81 8.23 8.12
N ALA A 45 -5.73 8.82 6.93
CA ALA A 45 -4.69 9.81 6.62
C ALA A 45 -4.75 11.02 7.57
N THR A 46 -5.95 11.53 7.84
CA THR A 46 -6.17 12.62 8.79
C THR A 46 -5.83 12.19 10.22
N LEU A 47 -6.33 11.02 10.66
CA LEU A 47 -6.03 10.47 12.00
C LEU A 47 -4.51 10.34 12.26
N LEU A 48 -3.76 9.80 11.30
CA LEU A 48 -2.31 9.65 11.43
C LEU A 48 -1.56 10.99 11.47
N LYS A 49 -2.08 12.02 10.80
CA LYS A 49 -1.49 13.36 10.78
C LYS A 49 -1.78 14.15 12.06
N GLU A 50 -2.99 14.04 12.57
CA GLU A 50 -3.45 14.78 13.76
C GLU A 50 -2.90 14.17 15.04
N GLN A 51 -3.00 12.84 15.20
CA GLN A 51 -2.64 12.19 16.46
C GLN A 51 -1.17 11.77 16.55
N LYS A 52 -0.47 11.67 15.41
CA LYS A 52 0.95 11.25 15.33
C LYS A 52 1.27 10.04 16.24
N PRO A 53 0.52 8.93 16.13
CA PRO A 53 0.68 7.79 17.03
C PRO A 53 2.09 7.19 16.87
N GLU A 54 2.74 6.77 17.95
CA GLU A 54 4.10 6.17 17.88
C GLU A 54 4.08 4.62 17.89
N ASP A 55 2.88 4.02 17.84
CA ASP A 55 2.68 2.58 18.00
C ASP A 55 3.38 1.75 16.88
N GLU A 56 4.27 0.82 17.27
CA GLU A 56 4.98 -0.06 16.35
C GLU A 56 4.07 -1.01 15.56
N ARG A 57 2.86 -1.29 16.03
CA ARG A 57 1.87 -2.10 15.31
C ARG A 57 1.47 -1.40 14.01
N ILE A 58 1.44 -0.07 13.98
CA ILE A 58 1.16 0.71 12.77
C ILE A 58 2.30 0.55 11.75
N LYS A 59 3.57 0.58 12.19
CA LYS A 59 4.73 0.27 11.32
C LYS A 59 4.56 -1.08 10.63
N LYS A 60 4.25 -2.14 11.38
CA LYS A 60 4.07 -3.49 10.81
C LYS A 60 2.96 -3.53 9.76
N LEU A 61 1.87 -2.83 10.02
CA LEU A 61 0.72 -2.73 9.11
C LEU A 61 1.03 -1.94 7.82
N VAL A 62 1.79 -0.85 7.94
CA VAL A 62 2.23 -0.08 6.77
C VAL A 62 3.18 -0.91 5.91
N ILE A 63 4.15 -1.58 6.53
CA ILE A 63 5.10 -2.46 5.84
C ILE A 63 4.34 -3.58 5.11
N LEU A 64 3.41 -4.25 5.80
CA LEU A 64 2.61 -5.33 5.21
C LEU A 64 1.85 -4.83 3.95
N ASN A 65 1.16 -3.69 4.05
CA ASN A 65 0.41 -3.12 2.93
C ASN A 65 1.33 -2.81 1.73
N SER A 66 2.47 -2.16 1.99
CA SER A 66 3.44 -1.81 0.96
C SER A 66 4.09 -3.06 0.34
N SER A 67 4.41 -4.09 1.12
CA SER A 67 4.95 -5.35 0.62
C SER A 67 3.94 -6.09 -0.26
N VAL A 68 2.68 -6.18 0.15
CA VAL A 68 1.61 -6.78 -0.67
C VAL A 68 1.48 -6.03 -2.00
N ASN A 69 1.48 -4.69 -1.98
CA ASN A 69 1.40 -3.89 -3.20
C ASN A 69 2.61 -4.08 -4.13
N ILE A 70 3.82 -4.15 -3.59
CA ILE A 70 5.02 -4.45 -4.39
C ILE A 70 4.90 -5.82 -5.04
N LEU A 71 4.46 -6.85 -4.30
CA LEU A 71 4.26 -8.20 -4.83
C LEU A 71 3.20 -8.24 -5.93
N LEU A 72 2.08 -7.54 -5.74
CA LEU A 72 1.01 -7.45 -6.73
C LEU A 72 1.48 -6.74 -8.00
N ILE A 73 2.24 -5.65 -7.88
CA ILE A 73 2.82 -4.94 -9.04
C ILE A 73 3.82 -5.85 -9.77
N ALA A 74 4.70 -6.54 -9.04
CA ALA A 74 5.66 -7.46 -9.63
C ALA A 74 4.95 -8.59 -10.39
N ALA A 75 3.92 -9.19 -9.79
CA ALA A 75 3.11 -10.22 -10.43
C ALA A 75 2.45 -9.70 -11.72
N LEU A 76 1.85 -8.51 -11.69
CA LEU A 76 1.24 -7.89 -12.87
C LEU A 76 2.27 -7.61 -13.98
N VAL A 77 3.46 -7.13 -13.63
CA VAL A 77 4.55 -6.90 -14.60
C VAL A 77 5.01 -8.21 -15.23
N THR A 78 5.24 -9.25 -14.43
CA THR A 78 5.62 -10.58 -14.93
C THR A 78 4.56 -11.14 -15.88
N LEU A 79 3.28 -11.03 -15.51
CA LEU A 79 2.17 -11.51 -16.34
C LEU A 79 2.06 -10.72 -17.65
N TYR A 80 2.24 -9.40 -17.61
CA TYR A 80 2.23 -8.55 -18.81
C TYR A 80 3.30 -8.96 -19.84
N PHE A 81 4.47 -9.39 -19.37
CA PHE A 81 5.56 -9.86 -20.24
C PHE A 81 5.52 -11.36 -20.55
N SER A 82 4.74 -12.15 -19.82
CA SER A 82 4.53 -13.56 -20.13
C SER A 82 3.61 -13.69 -21.35
N GLN A 83 4.07 -14.37 -22.40
CA GLN A 83 3.26 -14.59 -23.62
C GLN A 83 2.11 -15.60 -23.39
N ASP A 84 2.13 -16.32 -22.26
CA ASP A 84 1.20 -17.42 -21.96
C ASP A 84 -0.17 -16.97 -21.44
N VAL A 85 -0.33 -15.68 -21.09
CA VAL A 85 -1.58 -15.15 -20.53
C VAL A 85 -2.23 -14.23 -21.56
N THR A 86 -2.85 -14.81 -22.58
CA THR A 86 -3.62 -14.08 -23.60
C THR A 86 -5.12 -14.34 -23.43
N GLY A 87 -5.96 -13.29 -23.52
CA GLY A 87 -7.43 -13.38 -23.47
C GLY A 87 -8.10 -12.95 -22.14
N ASP A 88 -9.27 -13.53 -21.84
CA ASP A 88 -10.16 -13.18 -20.69
C ASP A 88 -9.48 -13.26 -19.31
N HIS A 89 -8.44 -14.10 -19.20
CA HIS A 89 -7.68 -14.27 -17.95
C HIS A 89 -6.93 -13.01 -17.52
N VAL A 90 -6.47 -12.16 -18.45
CA VAL A 90 -5.79 -10.90 -18.12
C VAL A 90 -6.72 -9.97 -17.34
N LEU A 91 -7.99 -9.90 -17.75
CA LEU A 91 -8.99 -9.04 -17.15
C LEU A 91 -9.40 -9.56 -15.78
N VAL A 92 -9.60 -10.87 -15.64
CA VAL A 92 -9.88 -11.52 -14.35
C VAL A 92 -8.72 -11.34 -13.37
N ILE A 93 -7.46 -11.49 -13.82
CA ILE A 93 -6.30 -11.30 -12.95
C ILE A 93 -6.16 -9.83 -12.56
N ALA A 94 -6.31 -8.88 -13.50
CA ALA A 94 -6.26 -7.46 -13.18
C ALA A 94 -7.33 -7.05 -12.16
N LEU A 95 -8.58 -7.49 -12.37
CA LEU A 95 -9.67 -7.27 -11.41
C LEU A 95 -9.41 -7.95 -10.07
N GLY A 96 -8.88 -9.18 -10.09
CA GLY A 96 -8.49 -9.91 -8.88
C GLY A 96 -7.41 -9.17 -8.09
N THR A 97 -6.38 -8.67 -8.76
CA THR A 97 -5.32 -7.86 -8.14
C THR A 97 -5.86 -6.57 -7.56
N LEU A 98 -6.76 -5.87 -8.28
CA LEU A 98 -7.42 -4.67 -7.76
C LEU A 98 -8.28 -4.98 -6.53
N LEU A 99 -9.01 -6.09 -6.54
CA LEU A 99 -9.82 -6.54 -5.41
C LEU A 99 -8.96 -6.89 -4.20
N ILE A 100 -7.86 -7.62 -4.39
CA ILE A 100 -6.91 -7.95 -3.31
C ILE A 100 -6.34 -6.65 -2.72
N ASN A 101 -5.84 -5.74 -3.57
CA ASN A 101 -5.32 -4.45 -3.11
C ASN A 101 -6.37 -3.66 -2.31
N PHE A 102 -7.59 -3.55 -2.83
CA PHE A 102 -8.68 -2.86 -2.15
C PHE A 102 -9.02 -3.47 -0.78
N LEU A 103 -9.14 -4.80 -0.71
CA LEU A 103 -9.44 -5.51 0.54
C LEU A 103 -8.29 -5.38 1.55
N THR A 104 -7.04 -5.52 1.10
CA THR A 104 -5.86 -5.32 1.94
C THR A 104 -5.82 -3.90 2.49
N GLN A 105 -6.00 -2.89 1.66
CA GLN A 105 -6.02 -1.48 2.08
C GLN A 105 -7.12 -1.24 3.11
N LYS A 106 -8.35 -1.71 2.85
CA LYS A 106 -9.49 -1.55 3.76
C LYS A 106 -9.25 -2.23 5.10
N LEU A 107 -8.66 -3.43 5.12
CA LEU A 107 -8.34 -4.17 6.33
C LEU A 107 -7.27 -3.45 7.15
N VAL A 108 -6.21 -2.98 6.50
CA VAL A 108 -5.13 -2.26 7.15
C VAL A 108 -5.64 -0.94 7.73
N ASP A 109 -6.43 -0.18 6.97
CA ASP A 109 -7.00 1.09 7.42
C ASP A 109 -7.93 0.89 8.61
N TRP A 110 -8.77 -0.15 8.58
CA TRP A 110 -9.61 -0.52 9.72
C TRP A 110 -8.77 -0.85 10.96
N ARG A 111 -7.67 -1.60 10.80
CA ARG A 111 -6.81 -1.99 11.92
C ARG A 111 -6.04 -0.80 12.50
N ILE A 112 -5.52 0.10 11.65
CA ILE A 112 -4.86 1.34 12.09
C ILE A 112 -5.85 2.18 12.89
N LYS A 113 -7.06 2.40 12.37
CA LYS A 113 -8.09 3.17 13.08
C LYS A 113 -8.41 2.58 14.46
N LYS A 114 -8.44 1.25 14.59
CA LYS A 114 -8.64 0.58 15.87
C LYS A 114 -7.48 0.83 16.84
N ILE A 115 -6.23 0.65 16.39
CA ILE A 115 -5.03 0.85 17.21
C ILE A 115 -4.95 2.29 17.73
N VAL A 116 -5.23 3.26 16.87
CA VAL A 116 -5.19 4.68 17.20
C VAL A 116 -6.22 5.03 18.29
N LYS A 117 -7.45 4.50 18.18
CA LYS A 117 -8.47 4.65 19.23
C LYS A 117 -8.07 3.99 20.55
N GLU A 118 -7.52 2.79 20.50
CA GLU A 118 -7.02 2.08 21.70
C GLU A 118 -5.93 2.89 22.42
N SER A 119 -5.04 3.58 21.67
CA SER A 119 -4.02 4.44 22.27
C SER A 119 -4.58 5.71 22.91
N GLU A 120 -5.64 6.31 22.36
CA GLU A 120 -6.29 7.48 22.97
C GLU A 120 -7.01 7.12 24.27
N GLU A 121 -7.73 6.01 24.30
CA GLU A 121 -8.43 5.56 25.52
C GLU A 121 -7.45 5.26 26.66
N PHE A 122 -6.24 4.79 26.34
CA PHE A 122 -5.19 4.51 27.33
C PHE A 122 -4.48 5.76 27.85
N GLN A 123 -4.45 6.86 27.09
CA GLN A 123 -3.86 8.13 27.54
C GLN A 123 -4.80 8.99 28.40
N ASN A 124 -6.10 8.70 28.36
CA ASN A 124 -7.13 9.40 29.14
C ASN A 124 -7.48 8.70 30.47
N LEU A 125 -6.76 7.63 30.82
CA LEU A 125 -6.81 6.91 32.11
C LEU A 125 -5.55 7.22 32.93
#